data_AF-A0A2E2BFL4-F1
#
_entry.id   AF-A0A2E2BFL4-F1
#
_cell.length_a   1.000
_cell.length_b   1.000
_cell.length_c   1.000
_cell.angle_alpha   90.00
_cell.angle_beta   90.00
_cell.angle_gamma   90.00
#
_symmetry.space_group_name_H-M   'P 1'
#
loop_
_entity.id
_entity.type
_entity.pdbx_description
1 polymer ?
#
loop_
_entity_poly.entity_id
_entity_poly.type
_entity_poly.pdbx_seq_one_letter_code
_entity_poly.pdbx_strand_id
1 'polypeptide(L)' 'MAKKQSFSDKTGKKSASKNRIKLVRSVLSDKTGSIRFSEDVLPVPEGKTPEAVIKEFIASK' A
#
# COMPACT_ATOMS: atom_id res chain seq x y z
N MET A 1 20.32 28.27 28.07
CA MET A 1 18.87 27.95 27.94
C MET A 1 18.72 26.79 26.97
N ALA A 2 18.39 25.59 27.45
CA ALA A 2 18.15 24.45 26.58
C ALA A 2 16.83 24.68 25.84
N LYS A 3 16.85 24.71 24.49
CA LYS A 3 15.63 24.71 23.68
C LYS A 3 14.80 23.51 24.12
N LYS A 4 13.61 23.75 24.69
CA LYS A 4 12.63 22.71 25.02
C LYS A 4 12.09 22.14 23.71
N GLN A 5 12.88 21.30 23.05
CA GLN A 5 12.43 20.52 21.91
C GLN A 5 11.74 19.28 22.48
N SER A 6 10.43 19.20 22.29
CA SER A 6 9.66 18.07 22.78
C SER A 6 9.92 16.84 21.91
N PHE A 7 9.69 15.64 22.46
CA PHE A 7 9.80 14.39 21.69
C PHE A 7 8.89 14.40 20.46
N SER A 8 7.71 15.04 20.60
CA SER A 8 6.76 15.26 19.52
C SER A 8 7.34 16.07 18.35
N ASP A 9 8.29 16.98 18.60
CA ASP A 9 8.92 17.80 17.56
C ASP A 9 10.02 17.03 16.79
N LYS A 10 10.59 15.97 17.39
CA LYS A 10 11.60 15.09 16.75
C LYS A 10 10.96 13.97 15.95
N THR A 11 9.78 13.52 16.35
CA THR A 11 8.93 12.64 15.54
C THR A 11 8.20 13.48 14.52
N GLY A 12 8.90 13.85 13.44
CA GLY A 12 8.27 14.58 12.33
C GLY A 12 6.97 13.88 11.95
N LYS A 13 5.85 14.62 12.05
CA LYS A 13 4.55 14.19 11.53
C LYS A 13 4.65 14.09 10.01
N LYS A 14 5.36 13.08 9.50
CA LYS A 14 5.11 12.60 8.15
C LYS A 14 3.73 12.01 8.22
N SER A 15 2.77 12.67 7.58
CA SER A 15 1.49 12.09 7.21
C SER A 15 1.77 10.93 6.25
N ALA A 16 2.30 9.83 6.79
CA ALA A 16 2.23 8.57 6.10
C ALA A 16 0.73 8.26 6.07
N SER A 17 0.09 8.51 4.94
CA SER A 17 -1.32 8.19 4.74
C SER A 17 -1.51 6.75 5.23
N LYS A 18 -2.32 6.57 6.28
CA LYS A 18 -2.60 5.24 6.86
C LYS A 18 -3.44 4.38 5.91
N ASN A 19 -3.73 4.87 4.71
CA ASN A 19 -4.61 4.25 3.75
C ASN A 19 -3.84 3.18 2.95
N ARG A 20 -4.28 1.93 3.09
CA ARG A 20 -3.69 0.76 2.43
C ARG A 20 -4.81 -0.11 1.89
N ILE A 21 -4.53 -0.78 0.78
CA ILE A 21 -5.45 -1.70 0.13
C ILE A 21 -4.81 -3.07 0.12
N LYS A 22 -5.58 -4.11 0.47
CA LYS A 22 -5.20 -5.50 0.27
C LYS A 22 -5.77 -5.96 -1.07
N LEU A 23 -4.92 -6.12 -2.08
CA LEU A 23 -5.28 -6.64 -3.39
C LEU A 23 -5.15 -8.17 -3.37
N VAL A 24 -6.27 -8.87 -3.55
CA VAL A 24 -6.31 -10.33 -3.66
C VAL A 24 -6.60 -10.69 -5.12
N ARG A 25 -5.73 -11.47 -5.76
CA ARG A 25 -5.90 -11.93 -7.15
C ARG A 25 -5.91 -13.44 -7.22
N SER A 26 -6.78 -13.99 -8.05
CA SER A 26 -6.84 -15.40 -8.39
C SER A 26 -6.20 -15.66 -9.75
N VAL A 27 -5.47 -16.77 -9.89
CA VAL A 27 -4.97 -17.29 -11.17
C VAL A 27 -5.36 -18.75 -11.29
N LEU A 28 -5.96 -19.14 -12.42
CA LEU A 28 -6.20 -20.54 -12.75
C LEU A 28 -4.89 -21.19 -13.18
N SER A 29 -4.53 -22.32 -12.59
CA SER A 29 -3.34 -23.05 -13.03
C SER A 29 -3.66 -23.91 -14.24
N ASP A 30 -3.01 -23.64 -15.37
CA ASP A 30 -3.19 -24.42 -16.61
C ASP A 30 -2.75 -25.89 -16.47
N LYS A 31 -1.86 -26.18 -15.51
CA LYS A 31 -1.33 -27.53 -15.29
C LYS A 31 -2.24 -28.41 -14.44
N THR A 32 -2.86 -27.85 -13.41
CA THR A 32 -3.58 -28.60 -12.39
C THR A 32 -5.07 -28.25 -12.31
N GLY A 33 -5.52 -27.21 -13.02
CA GLY A 33 -6.88 -26.69 -12.94
C GLY A 33 -7.22 -26.01 -11.60
N SER A 34 -6.26 -25.93 -10.67
CA SER A 34 -6.49 -25.33 -9.35
C SER A 34 -6.46 -23.80 -9.41
N ILE A 35 -7.30 -23.15 -8.63
CA ILE A 35 -7.27 -21.69 -8.43
C ILE A 35 -6.25 -21.35 -7.34
N ARG A 36 -5.29 -20.49 -7.66
CA ARG A 36 -4.30 -19.95 -6.71
C ARG A 36 -4.63 -18.51 -6.39
N PHE A 37 -4.55 -18.14 -5.12
CA PHE A 37 -4.70 -16.75 -4.67
C PHE A 37 -3.34 -16.15 -4.32
N SER A 38 -3.16 -14.87 -4.66
CA SER A 38 -2.00 -14.06 -4.28
C SER A 38 -2.49 -12.76 -3.65
N GLU A 39 -1.78 -12.29 -2.64
CA GLU A 39 -2.15 -11.09 -1.89
C GLU A 39 -1.00 -10.07 -1.94
N ASP A 40 -1.31 -8.82 -2.27
CA ASP A 40 -0.38 -7.70 -2.24
C ASP A 40 -0.99 -6.55 -1.43
N VAL A 41 -0.23 -5.98 -0.49
CA VAL A 41 -0.69 -4.82 0.30
C VAL A 41 -0.10 -3.53 -0.27
N LEU A 42 -0.94 -2.70 -0.87
CA LEU A 42 -0.55 -1.48 -1.58
C LEU A 42 -0.80 -0.25 -0.70
N PRO A 43 0.21 0.63 -0.51
CA PRO A 43 -0.03 1.94 0.09
C PRO A 43 -0.76 2.84 -0.90
N VAL A 44 -1.70 3.67 -0.41
CA VAL A 44 -2.40 4.66 -1.23
C VAL A 44 -1.81 6.04 -0.95
N PRO A 45 -1.04 6.63 -1.88
CA PRO A 45 -0.52 7.98 -1.72
C PRO A 45 -1.65 9.01 -1.57
N GLU A 46 -1.39 10.08 -0.82
CA GLU A 46 -2.33 11.20 -0.72
C GLU A 46 -2.64 11.77 -2.11
N GLY A 47 -3.92 12.02 -2.39
CA GLY A 47 -4.39 12.54 -3.67
C GLY A 47 -4.58 11.50 -4.78
N LYS A 48 -4.16 10.24 -4.60
CA LYS A 48 -4.49 9.15 -5.53
C LYS A 48 -5.71 8.36 -5.07
N THR A 49 -6.53 7.91 -6.02
CA THR A 49 -7.63 7.00 -5.73
C THR A 49 -7.12 5.55 -5.61
N PRO A 50 -7.77 4.72 -4.78
CA PRO A 50 -7.52 3.27 -4.71
C PRO A 50 -7.42 2.57 -6.07
N GLU A 51 -8.36 2.87 -6.96
CA GLU A 51 -8.43 2.25 -8.28
C GLU A 51 -7.25 2.61 -9.18
N ALA A 52 -6.80 3.87 -9.15
CA ALA A 52 -5.65 4.31 -9.93
C ALA A 52 -4.38 3.55 -9.49
N VAL A 53 -4.18 3.40 -8.17
CA VAL A 53 -3.04 2.65 -7.61
C VAL A 53 -3.11 1.17 -8.02
N ILE A 54 -4.28 0.55 -7.99
CA ILE A 54 -4.46 -0.85 -8.42
C ILE A 54 -4.15 -1.01 -9.91
N LYS A 55 -4.66 -0.11 -10.77
CA LYS A 55 -4.42 -0.16 -12.22
C LYS A 55 -2.95 0.01 -12.56
N GLU A 56 -2.28 0.99 -11.95
CA GLU A 56 -0.83 1.19 -12.10
C GLU A 56 -0.04 -0.04 -11.66
N PHE A 57 -0.39 -0.64 -10.52
CA PHE A 57 0.29 -1.82 -10.00
C PHE A 57 0.12 -3.05 -10.90
N ILE A 58 -1.09 -3.29 -11.42
CA ILE A 58 -1.35 -4.41 -12.34
C ILE A 58 -0.59 -4.20 -13.65
N ALA A 59 -0.56 -2.99 -14.20
CA ALA A 59 0.16 -2.70 -15.45
C ALA A 59 1.69 -2.84 -15.33
N SER A 60 2.24 -2.79 -14.11
CA SER A 60 3.68 -2.94 -13.85
C SER A 60 4.17 -4.39 -13.70
N LYS A 61 3.25 -5.35 -13.57
CA LYS A 61 3.55 -6.79 -13.46
C LYS A 61 3.40 -7.49 -14.81
#